data_AF-A0A8S1A0A6-F1
#
_entry.id   AF-A0A8S1A0A6-F1
#
_cell.length_a   1.000
_cell.length_b   1.000
_cell.length_c   1.000
_cell.angle_alpha   90.00
_cell.angle_beta   90.00
_cell.angle_gamma   90.00
#
_symmetry.space_group_name_H-M   'P 1'
#
loop_
_entity.id
_entity.type
_entity.pdbx_description
1 polymer ?
#
loop_
_entity_poly.entity_id
_entity_poly.type
_entity_poly.pdbx_seq_one_letter_code
_entity_poly.pdbx_strand_id
1 'polypeptide(L)'
;MTKKEFCLIYRNRQDKEYYIDNLFKTYGQQVFRLLPYQCELNTIEYVSNLMKQKMAEKNIDQLEKNIEALTREAIKSINAADWKKEVDHVSRLANEYWKKGLEELEEREQII
;
A
#
# COMPACT_ATOMS: atom_id res chain seq x y z
N MET A 1 20.20 22.41 10.87
CA MET A 1 20.09 22.22 9.40
C MET A 1 19.16 23.28 8.88
N THR A 2 19.65 24.18 8.03
CA THR A 2 18.85 25.27 7.45
C THR A 2 18.09 24.80 6.21
N LYS A 3 16.97 25.46 5.87
CA LYS A 3 16.15 25.15 4.68
C LYS A 3 17.00 25.12 3.39
N LYS A 4 17.99 26.01 3.28
CA LYS A 4 18.93 26.08 2.15
C LYS A 4 19.81 24.83 2.03
N GLU A 5 20.37 24.36 3.14
CA GLU A 5 21.22 23.15 3.15
C GLU A 5 20.40 21.91 2.77
N PHE A 6 19.17 21.79 3.28
CA PHE A 6 18.27 20.68 2.93
C PHE A 6 17.93 20.66 1.43
N CYS A 7 17.59 21.81 0.84
CA CYS A 7 17.32 21.91 -0.59
C CYS A 7 18.53 21.54 -1.47
N LEU A 8 19.75 21.91 -1.04
CA LEU A 8 20.99 21.56 -1.72
C LEU A 8 21.26 20.05 -1.68
N ILE A 9 21.05 19.41 -0.52
CA ILE A 9 21.19 17.96 -0.38
C ILE A 9 20.15 17.23 -1.24
N TYR A 10 18.90 17.68 -1.23
CA TYR A 10 17.82 17.05 -1.99
C TYR A 10 18.07 17.14 -3.51
N ARG A 11 18.49 18.30 -4.02
CA ARG A 11 18.77 18.51 -5.45
C ARG A 11 19.97 17.73 -5.96
N ASN A 12 20.99 17.54 -5.12
CA ASN A 12 22.21 16.80 -5.48
C ASN A 12 22.13 15.31 -5.12
N ARG A 13 20.97 14.84 -4.64
CA ARG A 13 20.77 13.43 -4.34
C ARG A 13 20.70 12.66 -5.66
N GLN A 14 21.60 11.70 -5.82
CA GLN A 14 21.51 10.76 -6.94
C GLN A 14 20.25 9.90 -6.79
N ASP A 15 19.55 9.70 -7.90
CA ASP A 15 18.44 8.76 -7.96
C ASP A 15 18.95 7.37 -7.63
N LYS A 16 18.23 6.69 -6.72
CA LYS A 16 18.56 5.33 -6.35
C LYS A 16 17.96 4.39 -7.38
N GLU A 17 18.81 3.60 -8.02
CA GLU A 17 18.37 2.51 -8.87
C GLU A 17 18.29 1.22 -8.04
N TYR A 18 17.13 0.56 -8.06
CA TYR A 18 16.91 -0.69 -7.35
C TYR A 18 16.73 -1.83 -8.35
N TYR A 19 17.34 -2.98 -8.06
CA TYR A 19 17.22 -4.19 -8.88
C TYR A 19 15.75 -4.55 -9.19
N ILE A 20 14.88 -4.44 -8.19
CA ILE A 20 13.45 -4.73 -8.32
C ILE A 20 12.76 -3.80 -9.32
N ASP A 21 13.13 -2.52 -9.36
CA ASP A 21 12.56 -1.56 -10.30
C ASP A 21 12.90 -1.95 -11.75
N ASN A 22 14.17 -2.33 -11.97
CA ASN A 22 14.62 -2.81 -13.27
C ASN A 22 13.96 -4.12 -13.67
N LEU A 23 13.82 -5.06 -12.74
CA LEU A 23 13.14 -6.33 -12.99
C LEU A 23 11.69 -6.10 -13.42
N PHE A 24 10.91 -5.31 -12.70
CA PHE A 24 9.51 -5.05 -13.07
C PHE A 24 9.38 -4.24 -14.36
N LYS A 25 10.33 -3.34 -14.63
CA LYS A 25 10.38 -2.57 -15.87
C LYS A 25 10.57 -3.46 -17.10
N THR A 26 11.29 -4.59 -17.02
CA THR A 26 11.40 -5.52 -18.16
C THR A 26 10.07 -6.19 -18.52
N TYR A 27 9.13 -6.25 -17.58
CA TYR A 27 7.75 -6.73 -17.79
C TYR A 27 6.75 -5.59 -18.09
N GLY A 28 7.22 -4.36 -18.32
CA GLY A 28 6.35 -3.20 -18.57
C GLY A 28 5.58 -2.72 -17.34
N GLN A 29 6.00 -3.10 -16.13
CA GLN A 29 5.36 -2.72 -14.88
C GLN A 29 6.15 -1.62 -14.17
N GLN A 30 5.44 -0.72 -13.50
CA GLN A 30 6.03 0.32 -12.65
C GLN A 30 5.89 -0.08 -11.18
N VAL A 31 6.99 0.01 -10.43
CA VAL A 31 6.99 -0.23 -8.98
C VAL A 31 6.46 1.02 -8.27
N PHE A 32 5.41 0.84 -7.47
CA PHE A 32 4.91 1.87 -6.57
C PHE A 32 5.57 1.74 -5.19
N ARG A 33 6.02 2.86 -4.62
CA ARG A 33 6.64 2.91 -3.28
C ARG A 33 5.69 3.56 -2.29
N LEU A 34 5.26 2.79 -1.30
CA LEU A 34 4.56 3.31 -0.14
C LEU A 34 5.55 3.96 0.83
N LEU A 35 5.12 5.01 1.52
CA LEU A 35 5.93 5.54 2.62
C LEU A 35 5.94 4.52 3.78
N PRO A 36 6.99 4.54 4.61
CA PRO A 36 7.00 3.77 5.85
C PRO A 36 5.75 4.04 6.68
N TYR A 37 5.20 3.00 7.29
CA TYR A 37 4.03 3.07 8.19
C TYR A 37 2.71 3.52 7.54
N GLN A 38 2.58 3.46 6.22
CA GLN A 38 1.32 3.72 5.50
C GLN A 38 0.71 2.45 4.90
N CYS A 39 0.57 1.41 5.72
CA CYS A 39 0.01 0.13 5.25
C CYS A 39 -1.46 0.22 4.87
N GLU A 40 -2.19 1.22 5.40
CA GLU A 40 -3.57 1.53 5.03
C GLU A 40 -3.72 2.02 3.59
N LEU A 41 -2.63 2.48 2.96
CA LEU A 41 -2.62 2.80 1.53
C LEU A 41 -2.25 1.59 0.65
N ASN A 42 -2.08 0.41 1.25
CA ASN A 42 -1.74 -0.82 0.54
C ASN A 42 -2.97 -1.72 0.40
N THR A 43 -3.53 -1.83 -0.81
CA THR A 43 -4.73 -2.64 -1.06
C THR A 43 -4.56 -4.12 -0.67
N ILE A 44 -3.35 -4.69 -0.81
CA ILE A 44 -3.13 -6.11 -0.47
C ILE A 44 -3.37 -6.42 1.01
N GLU A 45 -3.22 -5.44 1.92
CA GLU A 45 -3.47 -5.64 3.34
C GLU A 45 -4.95 -5.90 3.61
N TYR A 46 -5.84 -5.16 2.93
CA TYR A 46 -7.28 -5.36 3.02
C TYR A 46 -7.71 -6.71 2.45
N VAL A 47 -7.17 -7.08 1.29
CA VAL A 47 -7.45 -8.38 0.67
C VAL A 47 -6.91 -9.53 1.54
N SER A 48 -5.73 -9.34 2.15
CA SER A 48 -5.16 -10.31 3.09
C SER A 48 -6.02 -10.45 4.34
N ASN A 49 -6.62 -9.36 4.83
CA ASN A 49 -7.57 -9.43 5.94
C ASN A 49 -8.84 -10.19 5.56
N LEU A 50 -9.39 -9.96 4.36
CA LEU A 50 -10.52 -10.72 3.84
C LEU A 50 -10.19 -12.22 3.71
N MET A 51 -9.00 -12.55 3.20
CA MET A 51 -8.51 -13.93 3.14
C MET A 51 -8.44 -14.55 4.53
N LYS A 52 -7.84 -13.85 5.51
CA LYS A 52 -7.73 -14.33 6.90
C LYS A 52 -9.10 -14.56 7.54
N GLN A 53 -10.07 -13.68 7.30
CA GLN A 53 -11.45 -13.85 7.78
C GLN A 53 -12.08 -15.12 7.21
N LYS A 54 -12.01 -15.31 5.90
CA LYS A 54 -12.52 -16.52 5.22
C LYS A 54 -11.85 -17.81 5.71
N MET A 55 -10.55 -17.75 6.00
CA MET A 55 -9.83 -18.87 6.61
C MET A 55 -10.32 -19.14 8.03
N ALA A 56 -10.48 -18.11 8.86
CA ALA A 56 -10.93 -18.23 10.25
C ALA A 56 -12.36 -18.80 10.36
N GLU A 57 -13.25 -18.46 9.43
CA GLU A 57 -14.61 -19.01 9.35
C GLU A 57 -14.63 -20.54 9.17
N LYS A 58 -13.62 -21.10 8.50
CA LYS A 58 -13.52 -22.54 8.18
C LYS A 58 -12.55 -23.29 9.09
N ASN A 59 -11.62 -22.58 9.72
CA ASN A 59 -10.58 -23.15 10.56
C ASN A 59 -11.05 -23.33 12.02
N ILE A 60 -12.11 -24.12 12.22
CA ILE A 60 -12.70 -24.36 13.54
C ILE A 60 -11.75 -25.15 14.45
N ASP A 61 -10.97 -26.09 13.89
CA ASP A 61 -10.11 -27.00 14.65
C ASP A 61 -8.62 -26.61 14.68
N GLN A 62 -8.22 -25.50 14.03
CA GLN A 62 -6.84 -24.96 14.00
C GLN A 62 -5.74 -25.98 13.62
N LEU A 63 -6.09 -27.03 12.89
CA LEU A 63 -5.15 -28.08 12.50
C LEU A 63 -4.19 -27.60 11.40
N GLU A 64 -2.89 -27.62 11.71
CA GLU A 64 -1.81 -27.18 10.81
C GLU A 64 -1.87 -27.84 9.42
N LYS A 65 -2.26 -29.12 9.38
CA LYS A 65 -2.37 -29.93 8.15
C LYS A 65 -3.34 -29.36 7.11
N ASN A 66 -4.31 -28.53 7.54
CA ASN A 66 -5.34 -27.99 6.67
C ASN A 66 -5.08 -26.54 6.25
N ILE A 67 -4.05 -25.86 6.81
CA ILE A 67 -3.80 -24.44 6.59
C ILE A 67 -3.58 -24.15 5.10
N GLU A 68 -2.78 -24.95 4.40
CA GLU A 68 -2.50 -24.72 2.98
C GLU A 68 -3.77 -24.84 2.13
N ALA A 69 -4.56 -25.89 2.37
CA ALA A 69 -5.81 -26.13 1.65
C ALA A 69 -6.81 -25.00 1.88
N LEU A 70 -7.02 -24.60 3.14
CA LEU A 70 -7.91 -23.50 3.53
C LEU A 70 -7.43 -22.16 2.95
N THR A 71 -6.12 -21.91 2.93
CA THR A 71 -5.56 -20.69 2.33
C THR A 71 -5.85 -20.64 0.83
N ARG A 72 -5.59 -21.75 0.11
CA ARG A 72 -5.86 -21.83 -1.33
C ARG A 72 -7.34 -21.65 -1.65
N GLU A 73 -8.21 -22.23 -0.83
CA GLU A 73 -9.65 -22.07 -0.97
C GLU A 73 -10.09 -20.62 -0.71
N ALA A 74 -9.58 -19.99 0.35
CA ALA A 74 -9.88 -18.60 0.68
C ALA A 74 -9.46 -17.66 -0.47
N ILE A 75 -8.23 -17.80 -0.99
CA ILE A 75 -7.73 -17.03 -2.14
C ILE A 75 -8.64 -17.21 -3.35
N LYS A 76 -9.02 -18.45 -3.70
CA LYS A 76 -9.91 -18.73 -4.84
C LYS A 76 -11.30 -18.12 -4.69
N SER A 77 -11.77 -17.93 -3.47
CA SER A 77 -13.09 -17.34 -3.20
C SER A 77 -13.13 -15.82 -3.30
N ILE A 78 -11.96 -15.16 -3.33
CA ILE A 78 -11.86 -13.70 -3.49
C ILE A 78 -11.93 -13.39 -4.98
N ASN A 79 -12.96 -12.65 -5.39
CA ASN A 79 -13.23 -12.35 -6.79
C ASN A 79 -12.85 -10.90 -7.14
N ALA A 80 -13.01 -10.53 -8.42
CA ALA A 80 -12.68 -9.20 -8.90
C ALA A 80 -13.51 -8.07 -8.24
N ALA A 81 -14.74 -8.34 -7.79
CA ALA A 81 -15.56 -7.36 -7.10
C ALA A 81 -15.05 -7.11 -5.68
N ASP A 82 -14.58 -8.14 -4.97
CA ASP A 82 -13.92 -8.00 -3.67
C ASP A 82 -12.67 -7.12 -3.82
N TRP A 83 -11.82 -7.42 -4.81
CA TRP A 83 -10.65 -6.61 -5.13
C TRP A 83 -11.02 -5.16 -5.44
N LYS A 84 -12.01 -4.95 -6.32
CA LYS A 84 -12.44 -3.62 -6.71
C LYS A 84 -12.92 -2.81 -5.49
N LYS A 85 -13.67 -3.43 -4.59
CA LYS A 85 -14.15 -2.77 -3.37
C LYS A 85 -12.99 -2.26 -2.51
N GLU A 86 -11.96 -3.09 -2.30
CA GLU A 86 -10.81 -2.69 -1.49
C GLU A 86 -9.92 -1.64 -2.21
N VAL A 87 -9.79 -1.72 -3.54
CA VAL A 87 -9.12 -0.67 -4.34
C VAL A 87 -9.86 0.66 -4.24
N ASP A 88 -11.18 0.65 -4.38
CA ASP A 88 -12.02 1.84 -4.30
C ASP A 88 -11.94 2.45 -2.88
N HIS A 89 -11.84 1.62 -1.83
CA HIS A 89 -11.62 2.06 -0.45
C HIS A 89 -10.27 2.78 -0.29
N VAL A 90 -9.17 2.14 -0.70
CA VAL A 90 -7.82 2.72 -0.61
C VAL A 90 -7.71 4.01 -1.42
N SER A 91 -8.37 4.07 -2.58
CA SER A 91 -8.39 5.27 -3.42
C SER A 91 -9.07 6.46 -2.73
N ARG A 92 -10.18 6.22 -2.03
CA ARG A 92 -10.82 7.27 -1.21
C ARG A 92 -9.91 7.75 -0.09
N LEU A 93 -9.29 6.82 0.63
CA LEU A 93 -8.39 7.14 1.73
C LEU A 93 -7.17 7.96 1.26
N ALA A 94 -6.58 7.58 0.13
CA ALA A 94 -5.48 8.32 -0.48
C ALA A 94 -5.89 9.76 -0.85
N ASN A 95 -7.08 9.94 -1.42
CA ASN A 95 -7.61 11.26 -1.76
C ASN A 95 -7.86 12.13 -0.52
N GLU A 96 -8.37 11.54 0.57
CA GLU A 96 -8.56 12.24 1.84
C GLU A 96 -7.23 12.71 2.43
N TYR A 97 -6.21 11.86 2.43
CA TYR A 97 -4.87 12.21 2.91
C TYR A 97 -4.24 13.31 2.06
N TRP A 98 -4.38 13.22 0.73
CA TRP A 98 -3.90 14.24 -0.19
C TRP A 98 -4.55 15.60 0.09
N LYS A 99 -5.87 15.61 0.27
CA LYS A 99 -6.62 16.84 0.55
C LYS A 99 -6.18 17.49 1.87
N LYS A 100 -6.07 16.71 2.95
CA LYS A 100 -5.59 17.21 4.25
C LYS A 100 -4.16 17.75 4.15
N GLY A 101 -3.29 17.06 3.42
CA GLY A 101 -1.92 17.52 3.20
C GLY A 101 -1.85 18.85 2.45
N LEU A 102 -2.75 19.09 1.49
CA LEU A 102 -2.86 20.39 0.82
C LEU A 102 -3.35 21.49 1.77
N GLU A 103 -4.42 21.22 2.53
CA GLU A 103 -4.98 22.17 3.52
C GLU A 103 -3.90 22.60 4.55
N GLU A 104 -3.11 21.65 5.07
CA GLU A 104 -2.01 21.94 5.99
C GLU A 104 -0.88 22.78 5.37
N LEU A 105 -0.62 22.62 4.07
CA LEU A 105 0.41 23.41 3.37
C LEU A 105 -0.07 24.85 3.16
N GLU A 106 -1.34 25.04 2.76
CA GLU A 106 -1.94 26.36 2.57
C GLU A 106 -1.98 27.16 3.89
N GLU A 107 -2.34 26.51 5.01
CA GLU A 107 -2.33 27.15 6.34
C GLU A 107 -0.92 27.61 6.73
N ARG A 108 0.12 26.81 6.45
CA ARG A 108 1.50 27.17 6.75
C ARG A 108 2.01 28.33 5.91
N GLU A 109 1.57 28.44 4.66
CA GLU A 109 1.95 29.56 3.78
C GLU A 109 1.26 30.87 4.18
N GLN A 110 0.09 30.83 4.82
CA GLN A 110 -0.59 32.02 5.34
C GLN A 110 0.04 32.59 6.63
N ILE A 111 0.85 31.79 7.33
CA ILE A 111 1.49 32.15 8.60
C ILE A 111 2.93 32.72 8.39
N ILE A 112 3.46 32.65 7.17
CA ILE A 112 4.81 33.16 6.78
C ILE A 112 4.68 34.47 6.02
#